data_AF-A0A954C276-F1
#
_entry.id   AF-A0A954C276-F1
#
_cell.length_a   1.000
_cell.length_b   1.000
_cell.length_c   1.000
_cell.angle_alpha   90.00
_cell.angle_beta   90.00
_cell.angle_gamma   90.00
#
_symmetry.space_group_name_H-M   'P 1'
#
loop_
_entity.id
_entity.type
_entity.pdbx_description
1 polymer ?
#
loop_
_entity_poly.entity_id
_entity_poly.type
_entity_poly.pdbx_seq_one_letter_code
_entity_poly.pdbx_strand_id
1 'polypeptide(L)'
;MRTLIWATSLALLGASAVCAGDFLSANENNWWRYTNQTTQQQVTTRIALTSGNWRRFENFAGLGDHWLYIFPDNEWTAVFDGAGGYTWIPAFDSAVGTREVVQFGGVNDGEVRVVERGATVTTAAGTFNDVTRLALRPTAGTADAGVTSIWIAKGAGVVKWAEQSFMGEQVYELTAAMVDGGMLPAQPSQPTTPASPAGQVAPTEHADQELILWGCNDPYIVIPTYRDAWRAMHAVRARSECAVDSNQSAAQIRAEMVQAGVSLDYVDFLLVDLETVWMRDYGPIITKDAATGERQIVDPQYYPGRPYDDRFPRAYAADRGWARVSLNLSFEGGNFVTDGRGTVMVSKGVQWFNRSRSVSYIEREFEKVGANRVVFFEPLVDEGTTHMDMFSRIMDDDTALVSRYPAGHKQAAVCDQAAAGFRSLGYRVLRVDADYRYDEYGTYTNSVLINGLALVPNYSDGTKNRAALQVYRDAGYDAQPVDARLIIRYSGATHCVSMQVPR
;
A
#
# COMPACT_ATOMS: atom_id res chain seq x y z
N MET A 1 45.95 29.94 -3.58
CA MET A 1 46.48 28.57 -3.77
C MET A 1 46.18 27.75 -2.53
N ARG A 2 45.76 26.50 -2.74
CA ARG A 2 45.50 25.39 -1.79
C ARG A 2 44.04 25.21 -1.33
N THR A 3 43.21 24.49 -2.09
CA THR A 3 42.90 23.02 -2.12
C THR A 3 41.97 22.50 -1.02
N LEU A 4 40.81 22.03 -1.49
CA LEU A 4 39.84 21.16 -0.84
C LEU A 4 40.46 19.84 -0.34
N ILE A 5 39.96 19.32 0.79
CA ILE A 5 39.88 17.89 1.07
C ILE A 5 38.48 17.62 1.62
N TRP A 6 37.65 16.91 0.85
CA TRP A 6 36.39 16.34 1.30
C TRP A 6 36.67 14.97 1.92
N ALA A 7 36.25 14.76 3.16
CA ALA A 7 36.23 13.45 3.79
C ALA A 7 34.92 12.75 3.41
N THR A 8 35.02 11.69 2.62
CA THR A 8 33.96 10.73 2.34
C THR A 8 33.62 9.96 3.62
N SER A 9 32.40 10.16 4.13
CA SER A 9 31.88 9.36 5.23
C SER A 9 31.38 8.02 4.69
N LEU A 10 32.07 6.94 5.08
CA LEU A 10 31.67 5.57 4.84
C LEU A 10 30.46 5.27 5.75
N ALA A 11 29.25 5.24 5.18
CA ALA A 11 28.06 4.82 5.91
C ALA A 11 28.13 3.31 6.12
N LEU A 12 28.49 2.87 7.33
CA LEU A 12 28.25 1.49 7.76
C LEU A 12 26.75 1.27 7.82
N LEU A 13 26.27 0.32 7.03
CA LEU A 13 24.93 -0.25 7.12
C LEU A 13 24.68 -0.75 8.55
N GLY A 14 23.59 -0.27 9.15
CA GLY A 14 23.08 -0.84 10.40
C GLY A 14 22.67 -2.28 10.15
N ALA A 15 23.42 -3.21 10.73
CA ALA A 15 23.11 -4.63 10.69
C ALA A 15 21.81 -4.89 11.47
N SER A 16 20.72 -5.15 10.76
CA SER A 16 19.71 -6.08 11.24
C SER A 16 20.40 -7.42 11.47
N ALA A 17 20.14 -8.07 12.60
CA ALA A 17 20.80 -9.32 12.96
C ALA A 17 20.59 -10.39 11.86
N VAL A 18 21.60 -10.58 11.01
CA VAL A 18 21.69 -11.68 10.05
C VAL A 18 21.98 -12.92 10.90
N CYS A 19 21.01 -13.82 10.99
CA CYS A 19 21.25 -15.14 11.58
C CYS A 19 22.35 -15.86 10.77
N ALA A 20 23.14 -16.70 11.43
CA ALA A 20 24.02 -17.64 10.72
C ALA A 20 23.15 -18.45 9.75
N GLY A 21 23.55 -18.52 8.47
CA GLY A 21 22.84 -19.30 7.45
C GLY A 21 21.92 -18.54 6.48
N ASP A 22 21.69 -17.23 6.56
CA ASP A 22 20.63 -16.54 5.78
C ASP A 22 20.86 -16.43 4.24
N PHE A 23 20.96 -17.55 3.52
CA PHE A 23 21.27 -17.60 2.09
C PHE A 23 20.05 -17.84 1.22
N LEU A 24 19.12 -18.72 1.63
CA LEU A 24 17.88 -18.96 0.88
C LEU A 24 16.68 -18.68 1.77
N SER A 25 15.84 -17.75 1.34
CA SER A 25 14.67 -17.41 2.13
C SER A 25 13.54 -18.43 1.96
N ALA A 26 12.82 -18.66 3.06
CA ALA A 26 11.64 -19.52 3.12
C ALA A 26 10.32 -18.76 2.86
N ASN A 27 10.35 -17.48 2.48
CA ASN A 27 9.15 -16.67 2.25
C ASN A 27 8.57 -16.86 0.85
N GLU A 28 7.32 -17.34 0.77
CA GLU A 28 6.60 -17.60 -0.48
C GLU A 28 6.38 -16.38 -1.38
N ASN A 29 6.49 -15.16 -0.83
CA ASN A 29 6.34 -13.92 -1.60
C ASN A 29 7.64 -13.50 -2.31
N ASN A 30 8.73 -14.24 -2.14
CA ASN A 30 10.00 -13.89 -2.74
C ASN A 30 10.07 -14.25 -4.22
N TRP A 31 10.72 -13.38 -4.97
CA TRP A 31 11.00 -13.56 -6.38
C TRP A 31 12.31 -12.89 -6.76
N TRP A 32 12.94 -13.39 -7.81
CA TRP A 32 14.21 -12.90 -8.34
C TRP A 32 14.10 -12.80 -9.86
N ARG A 33 14.50 -11.68 -10.43
CA ARG A 33 14.56 -11.44 -11.87
C ARG A 33 16.01 -11.30 -12.29
N TYR A 34 16.39 -12.02 -13.32
CA TYR A 34 17.73 -12.03 -13.88
C TYR A 34 17.68 -11.63 -15.35
N THR A 35 18.77 -11.05 -15.82
CA THR A 35 18.96 -10.75 -17.25
C THR A 35 20.22 -11.45 -17.74
N ASN A 36 20.08 -12.18 -18.84
CA ASN A 36 21.21 -12.74 -19.59
C ASN A 36 22.04 -11.61 -20.18
N GLN A 37 23.34 -11.57 -19.87
CA GLN A 37 24.22 -10.49 -20.29
C GLN A 37 24.50 -10.47 -21.80
N THR A 38 24.36 -11.61 -22.47
CA THR A 38 24.58 -11.76 -23.92
C THR A 38 23.30 -11.53 -24.72
N THR A 39 22.21 -12.22 -24.36
CA THR A 39 20.97 -12.23 -25.14
C THR A 39 19.94 -11.20 -24.67
N GLN A 40 20.14 -10.58 -23.50
CA GLN A 40 19.18 -9.71 -22.82
C GLN A 40 17.85 -10.40 -22.42
N GLN A 41 17.80 -11.74 -22.52
CA GLN A 41 16.65 -12.52 -22.06
C GLN A 41 16.45 -12.36 -20.55
N GLN A 42 15.20 -12.16 -20.14
CA GLN A 42 14.82 -12.11 -18.72
C GLN A 42 14.31 -13.46 -18.23
N VAL A 43 14.74 -13.85 -17.04
CA VAL A 43 14.30 -15.07 -16.34
C VAL A 43 13.83 -14.68 -14.95
N THR A 44 12.72 -15.27 -14.49
CA THR A 44 12.21 -15.06 -13.14
C THR A 44 12.21 -16.37 -12.36
N THR A 45 12.79 -16.33 -11.16
CA THR A 45 12.72 -17.36 -10.13
C THR A 45 11.71 -16.92 -9.07
N ARG A 46 10.85 -17.82 -8.61
CA ARG A 46 9.92 -17.57 -7.50
C ARG A 46 9.62 -18.84 -6.74
N ILE A 47 9.14 -18.70 -5.50
CA ILE A 47 8.60 -19.82 -4.73
C ILE A 47 7.14 -20.01 -5.14
N ALA A 48 6.84 -21.10 -5.84
CA ALA A 48 5.51 -21.37 -6.38
C ALA A 48 4.62 -22.17 -5.43
N LEU A 49 5.20 -23.05 -4.61
CA LEU A 49 4.48 -23.90 -3.65
C LEU A 49 5.30 -24.07 -2.36
N THR A 50 4.60 -24.26 -1.24
CA THR A 50 5.22 -24.52 0.06
C THR A 50 4.57 -25.72 0.75
N SER A 51 5.38 -26.54 1.42
CA SER A 51 4.89 -27.65 2.26
C SER A 51 5.85 -27.90 3.43
N GLY A 52 5.48 -27.47 4.64
CA GLY A 52 6.40 -27.49 5.78
C GLY A 52 7.64 -26.62 5.52
N ASN A 53 8.83 -27.21 5.53
CA ASN A 53 10.11 -26.54 5.16
C ASN A 53 10.49 -26.73 3.68
N TRP A 54 9.67 -27.44 2.91
CA TRP A 54 9.84 -27.57 1.47
C TRP A 54 9.33 -26.32 0.74
N ARG A 55 10.11 -25.85 -0.23
CA ARG A 55 9.80 -24.74 -1.13
C ARG A 55 10.01 -25.20 -2.56
N ARG A 56 8.97 -25.12 -3.39
CA ARG A 56 9.11 -25.38 -4.84
C ARG A 56 9.53 -24.08 -5.51
N PHE A 57 10.77 -24.00 -5.93
CA PHE A 57 11.26 -22.93 -6.77
C PHE A 57 10.93 -23.22 -8.23
N GLU A 58 10.42 -22.21 -8.93
CA GLU A 58 10.39 -22.20 -10.40
C GLU A 58 11.68 -21.58 -10.91
N ASN A 59 12.34 -22.22 -11.87
CA ASN A 59 13.61 -21.76 -12.47
C ASN A 59 14.72 -21.41 -11.45
N PHE A 60 15.03 -22.31 -10.50
CA PHE A 60 16.06 -22.07 -9.50
C PHE A 60 17.46 -21.99 -10.12
N ALA A 61 18.04 -20.79 -10.24
CA ALA A 61 19.41 -20.59 -10.74
C ALA A 61 19.73 -21.27 -12.09
N GLY A 62 18.76 -21.35 -12.99
CA GLY A 62 18.89 -22.04 -14.28
C GLY A 62 18.74 -23.56 -14.23
N LEU A 63 18.59 -24.14 -13.04
CA LEU A 63 18.45 -25.59 -12.83
C LEU A 63 17.03 -26.11 -13.13
N GLY A 64 16.07 -25.22 -13.38
CA GLY A 64 14.66 -25.55 -13.58
C GLY A 64 13.86 -25.56 -12.28
N ASP A 65 12.73 -26.27 -12.29
CA ASP A 65 11.82 -26.34 -11.16
C ASP A 65 12.28 -27.38 -10.13
N HIS A 66 12.51 -26.95 -8.89
CA HIS A 66 13.03 -27.81 -7.83
C HIS A 66 12.33 -27.61 -6.50
N TRP A 67 12.09 -28.71 -5.80
CA TRP A 67 11.74 -28.67 -4.38
C TRP A 67 13.02 -28.61 -3.55
N LEU A 68 13.20 -27.51 -2.83
CA LEU A 68 14.28 -27.32 -1.87
C LEU A 68 13.73 -27.41 -0.44
N TYR A 69 14.33 -28.22 0.39
CA TYR A 69 14.11 -28.19 1.83
C TYR A 69 15.08 -27.18 2.44
N ILE A 70 14.53 -26.10 3.00
CA ILE A 70 15.32 -25.07 3.67
C ILE A 70 15.19 -25.29 5.17
N PHE A 71 16.29 -25.62 5.84
CA PHE A 71 16.28 -25.85 7.28
C PHE A 71 16.03 -24.53 8.03
N PRO A 72 15.44 -24.57 9.25
CA PRO A 72 15.16 -23.36 10.02
C PRO A 72 16.40 -22.51 10.36
N ASP A 73 17.57 -23.14 10.41
CA ASP A 73 18.87 -22.48 10.59
C ASP A 73 19.44 -21.92 9.29
N ASN A 74 18.87 -22.28 8.12
CA ASN A 74 19.31 -21.90 6.79
C ASN A 74 20.79 -22.29 6.48
N GLU A 75 21.40 -23.11 7.34
CA GLU A 75 22.76 -23.62 7.14
C GLU A 75 22.78 -24.75 6.11
N TRP A 76 21.70 -25.55 6.07
CA TRP A 76 21.59 -26.69 5.17
C TRP A 76 20.43 -26.53 4.19
N THR A 77 20.66 -26.99 2.96
CA THR A 77 19.62 -27.08 1.93
C THR A 77 19.68 -28.44 1.26
N ALA A 78 18.53 -29.10 1.12
CA ALA A 78 18.41 -30.36 0.38
C ALA A 78 17.53 -30.19 -0.86
N VAL A 79 17.84 -30.91 -1.93
CA VAL A 79 17.10 -30.93 -3.20
C VAL A 79 16.35 -32.25 -3.29
N PHE A 80 15.06 -32.21 -3.61
CA PHE A 80 14.27 -33.40 -3.89
C PHE A 80 14.75 -34.08 -5.17
N ASP A 81 15.03 -35.39 -5.12
CA ASP A 81 15.61 -36.13 -6.26
C ASP A 81 14.58 -36.59 -7.32
N GLY A 82 13.29 -36.31 -7.11
CA GLY A 82 12.22 -36.74 -8.02
C GLY A 82 11.74 -38.18 -7.82
N ALA A 83 12.44 -38.99 -7.02
CA ALA A 83 12.16 -40.41 -6.76
C ALA A 83 11.73 -40.70 -5.31
N GLY A 84 11.48 -39.66 -4.51
CA GLY A 84 11.06 -39.78 -3.11
C GLY A 84 12.21 -39.62 -2.10
N GLY A 85 13.43 -39.35 -2.55
CA GLY A 85 14.59 -39.04 -1.72
C GLY A 85 15.05 -37.58 -1.87
N TYR A 86 16.24 -37.29 -1.35
CA TYR A 86 16.85 -35.96 -1.43
C TYR A 86 18.39 -36.05 -1.42
N THR A 87 19.03 -35.03 -1.99
CA THR A 87 20.49 -34.85 -1.97
C THR A 87 20.85 -33.50 -1.34
N TRP A 88 22.01 -33.41 -0.71
CA TRP A 88 22.44 -32.21 0.02
C TRP A 88 23.20 -31.26 -0.90
N ILE A 89 22.84 -29.97 -0.87
CA ILE A 89 23.71 -28.92 -1.42
C ILE A 89 24.77 -28.63 -0.35
N PRO A 90 26.06 -28.41 -0.72
CA PRO A 90 27.04 -27.96 0.25
C PRO A 90 26.54 -26.70 0.95
N ALA A 91 26.62 -26.65 2.28
CA ALA A 91 26.29 -25.47 3.05
C ALA A 91 27.02 -24.24 2.48
N PHE A 92 26.30 -23.15 2.25
CA PHE A 92 26.83 -22.00 1.51
C PHE A 92 27.93 -21.24 2.27
N ASP A 93 28.08 -21.49 3.57
CA ASP A 93 29.15 -21.00 4.42
C ASP A 93 30.17 -22.08 4.82
N SER A 94 30.19 -23.21 4.12
CA SER A 94 31.24 -24.22 4.30
C SER A 94 32.60 -23.74 3.76
N ALA A 95 33.67 -24.48 4.06
CA ALA A 95 35.01 -24.11 3.60
C ALA A 95 35.14 -24.28 2.08
N VAL A 96 35.97 -23.45 1.43
CA VAL A 96 36.34 -23.64 0.02
C VAL A 96 36.93 -25.04 -0.15
N GLY A 97 36.40 -25.79 -1.13
CA GLY A 97 36.74 -27.19 -1.38
C GLY A 97 35.69 -28.19 -0.88
N THR A 98 34.74 -27.77 -0.04
CA THR A 98 33.59 -28.60 0.36
C THR A 98 32.77 -28.97 -0.87
N ARG A 99 32.34 -30.23 -0.94
CA ARG A 99 31.65 -30.79 -2.11
C ARG A 99 30.60 -31.81 -1.72
N GLU A 100 29.54 -31.86 -2.52
CA GLU A 100 28.48 -32.86 -2.43
C GLU A 100 28.13 -33.35 -3.84
N VAL A 101 27.54 -34.54 -3.94
CA VAL A 101 26.94 -35.03 -5.19
C VAL A 101 25.44 -34.74 -5.11
N VAL A 102 24.95 -33.93 -6.04
CA VAL A 102 23.59 -33.39 -6.01
C VAL A 102 22.83 -33.84 -7.24
N GLN A 103 21.56 -34.20 -7.03
CA GLN A 103 20.65 -34.61 -8.09
C GLN A 103 19.65 -33.49 -8.39
N PHE A 104 19.98 -32.65 -9.38
CA PHE A 104 19.09 -31.61 -9.91
C PHE A 104 18.31 -32.07 -11.16
N GLY A 105 18.49 -33.32 -11.58
CA GLY A 105 17.93 -33.90 -12.79
C GLY A 105 18.71 -33.57 -14.07
N GLY A 106 18.86 -34.59 -14.92
CA GLY A 106 19.32 -34.45 -16.30
C GLY A 106 20.78 -34.00 -16.38
N VAL A 107 21.05 -32.97 -17.19
CA VAL A 107 22.41 -32.47 -17.45
C VAL A 107 23.05 -31.75 -16.24
N ASN A 108 22.28 -31.48 -15.19
CA ASN A 108 22.75 -30.78 -13.99
C ASN A 108 23.09 -31.73 -12.82
N ASP A 109 22.92 -33.04 -12.98
CA ASP A 109 23.31 -34.03 -11.95
C ASP A 109 24.82 -34.13 -11.85
N GLY A 110 25.39 -33.98 -10.64
CA GLY A 110 26.84 -34.11 -10.48
C GLY A 110 27.43 -33.50 -9.21
N GLU A 111 28.74 -33.22 -9.24
CA GLU A 111 29.45 -32.62 -8.10
C GLU A 111 29.13 -31.12 -8.01
N VAL A 112 28.68 -30.67 -6.84
CA VAL A 112 28.59 -29.25 -6.48
C VAL A 112 29.70 -28.95 -5.48
N ARG A 113 30.52 -27.93 -5.74
CA ARG A 113 31.68 -27.58 -4.92
C ARG A 113 31.70 -26.10 -4.57
N VAL A 114 31.95 -25.77 -3.30
CA VAL A 114 32.29 -24.39 -2.90
C VAL A 114 33.68 -24.07 -3.43
N VAL A 115 33.78 -23.13 -4.37
CA VAL A 115 35.05 -22.77 -5.03
C VAL A 115 35.56 -21.38 -4.68
N GLU A 116 34.72 -20.53 -4.09
CA GLU A 116 35.09 -19.18 -3.68
C GLU A 116 34.18 -18.70 -2.55
N ARG A 117 34.73 -17.88 -1.64
CA ARG A 117 34.00 -17.22 -0.54
C ARG A 117 34.54 -15.82 -0.29
N GLY A 118 33.70 -14.98 0.31
CA GLY A 118 34.08 -13.61 0.63
C GLY A 118 34.15 -12.70 -0.59
N ALA A 119 33.67 -13.16 -1.75
CA ALA A 119 33.73 -12.38 -2.98
C ALA A 119 32.79 -11.19 -2.92
N THR A 120 33.09 -10.16 -3.71
CA THR A 120 32.17 -9.05 -3.97
C THR A 120 31.64 -9.19 -5.39
N VAL A 121 30.33 -9.27 -5.56
CA VAL A 121 29.67 -9.34 -6.87
C VAL A 121 28.77 -8.12 -7.03
N THR A 122 28.93 -7.40 -8.13
CA THR A 122 28.07 -6.25 -8.49
C THR A 122 27.22 -6.62 -9.68
N THR A 123 25.91 -6.39 -9.57
CA THR A 123 24.93 -6.54 -10.65
C THR A 123 24.06 -5.28 -10.73
N ALA A 124 23.10 -5.24 -11.65
CA ALA A 124 22.11 -4.15 -11.69
C ALA A 124 21.23 -4.08 -10.41
N ALA A 125 21.14 -5.19 -9.66
CA ALA A 125 20.44 -5.27 -8.39
C ALA A 125 21.28 -4.83 -7.17
N GLY A 126 22.52 -4.37 -7.37
CA GLY A 126 23.38 -3.83 -6.32
C GLY A 126 24.71 -4.54 -6.18
N THR A 127 25.46 -4.19 -5.12
CA THR A 127 26.73 -4.80 -4.78
C THR A 127 26.56 -5.70 -3.56
N PHE A 128 26.88 -6.97 -3.73
CA PHE A 128 26.77 -8.02 -2.73
C PHE A 128 28.15 -8.40 -2.22
N ASN A 129 28.35 -8.31 -0.91
CA ASN A 129 29.57 -8.72 -0.22
C ASN A 129 29.38 -10.10 0.41
N ASP A 130 30.47 -10.77 0.78
CA ASP A 130 30.45 -12.12 1.36
C ASP A 130 29.74 -13.15 0.46
N VAL A 131 29.93 -13.04 -0.86
CA VAL A 131 29.32 -13.95 -1.84
C VAL A 131 30.07 -15.27 -1.87
N THR A 132 29.32 -16.37 -1.86
CA THR A 132 29.83 -17.72 -2.08
C THR A 132 29.59 -18.13 -3.52
N ARG A 133 30.63 -18.66 -4.20
CA ARG A 133 30.49 -19.29 -5.53
C ARG A 133 30.51 -20.81 -5.40
N LEU A 134 29.46 -21.43 -5.90
CA LEU A 134 29.39 -22.86 -6.15
C LEU A 134 29.75 -23.14 -7.61
N ALA A 135 30.59 -24.13 -7.85
CA ALA A 135 30.83 -24.70 -9.18
C ALA A 135 30.08 -26.03 -9.30
N LEU A 136 29.38 -26.20 -10.40
CA LEU A 136 28.64 -27.41 -10.72
C LEU A 136 29.39 -28.15 -11.82
N ARG A 137 29.62 -29.44 -11.60
CA ARG A 137 30.29 -30.33 -12.55
C ARG A 137 29.36 -31.51 -12.83
N PRO A 138 28.69 -31.51 -13.98
CA PRO A 138 27.84 -32.62 -14.38
C PRO A 138 28.58 -33.95 -14.35
N THR A 139 27.81 -35.02 -14.15
CA THR A 139 28.30 -36.39 -14.23
C THR A 139 28.84 -36.65 -15.64
N ALA A 140 29.87 -37.50 -15.76
CA ALA A 140 30.62 -37.68 -17.00
C ALA A 140 29.71 -37.94 -18.22
N GLY A 141 29.74 -37.03 -19.21
CA GLY A 141 29.02 -37.18 -20.49
C GLY A 141 28.34 -35.93 -21.04
N THR A 142 28.13 -34.88 -20.25
CA THR A 142 27.39 -33.65 -20.64
C THR A 142 28.26 -32.39 -20.47
N ALA A 143 29.38 -32.32 -21.19
CA ALA A 143 30.39 -31.26 -21.01
C ALA A 143 30.00 -29.91 -21.65
N ASP A 144 28.97 -29.87 -22.50
CA ASP A 144 28.60 -28.73 -23.35
C ASP A 144 27.26 -28.09 -22.98
N ALA A 145 26.62 -28.51 -21.88
CA ALA A 145 25.33 -27.97 -21.45
C ALA A 145 25.15 -28.03 -19.92
N GLY A 146 24.37 -27.10 -19.39
CA GLY A 146 23.97 -27.07 -17.99
C GLY A 146 24.59 -25.92 -17.20
N VAL A 147 24.11 -25.74 -15.97
CA VAL A 147 24.58 -24.70 -15.05
C VAL A 147 25.99 -25.05 -14.60
N THR A 148 26.92 -24.11 -14.76
CA THR A 148 28.34 -24.29 -14.42
C THR A 148 28.71 -23.62 -13.10
N SER A 149 28.02 -22.54 -12.72
CA SER A 149 28.30 -21.80 -11.49
C SER A 149 27.09 -21.04 -10.96
N ILE A 150 26.99 -20.97 -9.63
CA ILE A 150 25.97 -20.21 -8.90
C ILE A 150 26.67 -19.34 -7.86
N TRP A 151 26.32 -18.06 -7.82
CA TRP A 151 26.77 -17.10 -6.82
C TRP A 151 25.60 -16.76 -5.90
N ILE A 152 25.80 -16.99 -4.61
CA ILE A 152 24.78 -16.80 -3.59
C ILE A 152 25.28 -15.83 -2.52
N ALA A 153 24.42 -14.88 -2.14
CA ALA A 153 24.70 -13.85 -1.17
C ALA A 153 23.70 -13.90 -0.01
N LYS A 154 24.18 -13.64 1.20
CA LYS A 154 23.31 -13.58 2.39
C LYS A 154 22.28 -12.47 2.26
N GLY A 155 21.05 -12.74 2.69
CA GLY A 155 19.91 -11.82 2.63
C GLY A 155 19.42 -11.50 1.22
N ALA A 156 20.02 -12.07 0.18
CA ALA A 156 19.67 -11.81 -1.22
C ALA A 156 19.41 -13.07 -2.04
N GLY A 157 19.93 -14.25 -1.64
CA GLY A 157 19.79 -15.45 -2.45
C GLY A 157 20.75 -15.48 -3.63
N VAL A 158 20.33 -16.12 -4.71
CA VAL A 158 21.14 -16.24 -5.93
C VAL A 158 21.23 -14.86 -6.58
N VAL A 159 22.44 -14.33 -6.71
CA VAL A 159 22.68 -13.00 -7.30
C VAL A 159 23.20 -13.08 -8.73
N LYS A 160 23.76 -14.24 -9.09
CA LYS A 160 24.31 -14.50 -10.41
C LYS A 160 24.41 -16.01 -10.64
N TRP A 161 24.24 -16.45 -11.87
CA TRP A 161 24.55 -17.83 -12.28
C TRP A 161 25.04 -17.86 -13.73
N ALA A 162 25.74 -18.93 -14.07
CA ALA A 162 26.27 -19.16 -15.41
C ALA A 162 25.92 -20.57 -15.89
N GLU A 163 25.71 -20.70 -17.19
CA GLU A 163 25.50 -21.98 -17.87
C GLU A 163 26.32 -22.08 -19.15
N GLN A 164 26.63 -23.32 -19.52
CA GLN A 164 27.19 -23.62 -20.83
C GLN A 164 26.06 -23.76 -21.85
N SER A 165 26.21 -23.10 -23.00
CA SER A 165 25.30 -23.23 -24.15
C SER A 165 26.07 -23.38 -25.46
N PHE A 166 25.35 -23.65 -26.55
CA PHE A 166 25.92 -23.67 -27.91
C PHE A 166 26.46 -22.29 -28.36
N MET A 167 26.02 -21.19 -27.74
CA MET A 167 26.52 -19.83 -27.98
C MET A 167 27.72 -19.48 -27.07
N GLY A 168 28.27 -20.46 -26.35
CA GLY A 168 29.27 -20.24 -25.30
C GLY A 168 28.62 -20.02 -23.93
N GLU A 169 29.44 -19.65 -22.94
CA GLU A 169 28.99 -19.37 -21.56
C GLU A 169 27.94 -18.24 -21.57
N GLN A 170 26.80 -18.50 -20.95
CA GLN A 170 25.73 -17.53 -20.74
C GLN A 170 25.71 -17.16 -19.27
N VAL A 171 25.72 -15.87 -18.98
CA VAL A 171 25.75 -15.34 -17.62
C VAL A 171 24.47 -14.58 -17.35
N TYR A 172 23.80 -14.92 -16.26
CA TYR A 172 22.58 -14.28 -15.80
C TYR A 172 22.88 -13.55 -14.50
N GLU A 173 22.60 -12.26 -14.47
CA GLU A 173 22.84 -11.41 -13.31
C GLU A 173 21.52 -10.88 -12.77
N LEU A 174 21.42 -10.82 -11.45
CA LEU A 174 20.23 -10.32 -10.77
C LEU A 174 19.99 -8.86 -11.15
N THR A 175 18.81 -8.57 -11.66
CA THR A 175 18.38 -7.22 -12.03
C THR A 175 17.32 -6.67 -11.11
N ALA A 176 16.49 -7.54 -10.51
CA ALA A 176 15.64 -7.16 -9.40
C ALA A 176 15.29 -8.35 -8.52
N ALA A 177 14.99 -8.15 -7.25
CA ALA A 177 14.43 -9.19 -6.38
C ALA A 177 13.52 -8.61 -5.31
N MET A 178 12.60 -9.44 -4.80
CA MET A 178 11.93 -9.26 -3.52
C MET A 178 12.42 -10.40 -2.62
N VAL A 179 13.15 -10.07 -1.55
CA VAL A 179 13.67 -11.04 -0.58
C VAL A 179 13.28 -10.57 0.80
N ASP A 180 12.39 -11.31 1.45
CA ASP A 180 11.92 -11.05 2.82
C ASP A 180 11.41 -9.63 3.05
N GLY A 181 10.74 -9.07 2.04
CA GLY A 181 10.18 -7.72 2.06
C GLY A 181 11.16 -6.62 1.65
N GLY A 182 12.43 -6.93 1.39
CA GLY A 182 13.42 -6.04 0.80
C GLY A 182 13.45 -6.13 -0.73
N MET A 183 13.48 -4.99 -1.42
CA MET A 183 13.57 -4.95 -2.88
C MET A 183 15.01 -4.65 -3.33
N LEU A 184 15.52 -5.42 -4.29
CA LEU A 184 16.82 -5.24 -4.95
C LEU A 184 16.59 -4.81 -6.41
N PRO A 185 17.40 -3.89 -7.01
CA PRO A 185 18.24 -2.97 -6.26
C PRO A 185 17.40 -2.22 -5.24
N ALA A 186 17.99 -1.95 -4.07
CA ALA A 186 17.40 -0.99 -3.15
C ALA A 186 17.09 0.23 -3.98
N GLN A 187 15.80 0.57 -4.08
CA GLN A 187 15.35 1.74 -4.81
C GLN A 187 16.31 2.87 -4.45
N PRO A 188 16.98 3.52 -5.43
CA PRO A 188 17.94 4.57 -5.11
C PRO A 188 17.25 5.48 -4.13
N SER A 189 17.88 5.69 -2.98
CA SER A 189 17.41 6.70 -2.04
C SER A 189 17.24 7.95 -2.87
N GLN A 190 15.99 8.35 -3.08
CA GLN A 190 15.71 9.66 -3.64
C GLN A 190 16.55 10.65 -2.84
N PRO A 191 17.05 11.74 -3.47
CA PRO A 191 17.72 12.81 -2.74
C PRO A 191 16.92 13.03 -1.47
N THR A 192 17.58 12.88 -0.33
CA THR A 192 16.95 12.98 0.98
C THR A 192 16.26 14.33 1.04
N THR A 193 14.96 14.35 0.74
CA THR A 193 14.05 15.26 1.40
C THR A 193 14.38 15.08 2.88
N PRO A 194 14.72 16.16 3.59
CA PRO A 194 15.16 16.07 4.97
C PRO A 194 14.24 15.14 5.75
N ALA A 195 14.80 14.41 6.72
CA ALA A 195 14.03 13.72 7.75
C ALA A 195 12.78 14.53 8.05
N SER A 196 11.58 13.91 7.95
CA SER A 196 10.35 14.60 8.33
C SER A 196 10.63 15.23 9.70
N PRO A 197 10.65 16.56 9.83
CA PRO A 197 10.82 17.14 11.15
C PRO A 197 9.63 16.67 11.96
N ALA A 198 9.79 16.55 13.27
CA ALA A 198 8.67 16.85 14.14
C ALA A 198 8.08 18.20 13.68
N GLY A 199 6.98 18.18 12.92
CA GLY A 199 6.57 19.37 12.18
C GLY A 199 5.49 19.22 11.11
N GLN A 200 4.76 18.11 11.01
CA GLN A 200 3.55 18.03 10.18
C GLN A 200 2.31 17.90 11.07
N VAL A 201 1.20 18.49 10.62
CA VAL A 201 -0.11 18.32 11.25
C VAL A 201 -1.12 17.95 10.17
N ALA A 202 -1.80 16.82 10.34
CA ALA A 202 -2.97 16.46 9.53
C ALA A 202 -4.21 17.12 10.15
N PRO A 203 -4.84 18.12 9.52
CA PRO A 203 -6.05 18.74 10.04
C PRO A 203 -7.18 17.73 10.15
N THR A 204 -8.05 17.90 11.15
CA THR A 204 -9.25 17.08 11.28
C THR A 204 -10.28 17.43 10.21
N GLU A 205 -11.19 16.49 9.92
CA GLU A 205 -12.26 16.73 8.95
C GLU A 205 -13.32 17.70 9.47
N HIS A 206 -13.40 17.89 10.79
CA HIS A 206 -14.28 18.88 11.42
C HIS A 206 -13.65 20.26 11.58
N ALA A 207 -12.36 20.42 11.22
CA ALA A 207 -11.72 21.73 11.19
C ALA A 207 -12.33 22.64 10.10
N ASP A 208 -11.94 23.91 10.11
CA ASP A 208 -12.34 24.85 9.06
C ASP A 208 -11.81 24.41 7.69
N GLN A 209 -12.73 24.17 6.76
CA GLN A 209 -12.44 23.75 5.38
C GLN A 209 -12.60 24.93 4.42
N GLU A 210 -11.70 25.02 3.45
CA GLU A 210 -11.81 25.96 2.32
C GLU A 210 -12.87 25.49 1.34
N LEU A 211 -12.80 24.21 0.95
CA LEU A 211 -13.69 23.60 -0.04
C LEU A 211 -13.78 22.08 0.16
N ILE A 212 -14.75 21.45 -0.52
CA ILE A 212 -14.79 20.00 -0.73
C ILE A 212 -14.49 19.69 -2.19
N LEU A 213 -13.51 18.83 -2.43
CA LEU A 213 -13.17 18.28 -3.73
C LEU A 213 -13.99 17.02 -4.01
N TRP A 214 -14.51 16.86 -5.22
CA TRP A 214 -15.43 15.78 -5.62
C TRP A 214 -14.90 15.05 -6.86
N GLY A 215 -15.02 13.72 -6.89
CA GLY A 215 -14.68 12.90 -8.06
C GLY A 215 -15.87 12.86 -9.04
N CYS A 216 -15.74 13.45 -10.21
CA CYS A 216 -16.87 13.76 -11.09
C CYS A 216 -16.80 13.11 -12.48
N ASN A 217 -15.99 12.08 -12.67
CA ASN A 217 -15.78 11.44 -13.97
C ASN A 217 -16.83 10.38 -14.34
N ASP A 218 -17.70 9.94 -13.40
CA ASP A 218 -18.88 9.11 -13.70
C ASP A 218 -20.17 9.78 -13.19
N PRO A 219 -20.82 10.61 -14.02
CA PRO A 219 -22.06 11.30 -13.65
C PRO A 219 -23.20 10.33 -13.29
N TYR A 220 -23.23 9.12 -13.86
CA TYR A 220 -24.37 8.21 -13.69
C TYR A 220 -24.60 7.85 -12.22
N ILE A 221 -23.52 7.57 -11.48
CA ILE A 221 -23.62 7.09 -10.09
C ILE A 221 -23.64 8.21 -9.04
N VAL A 222 -23.17 9.42 -9.38
CA VAL A 222 -22.96 10.50 -8.39
C VAL A 222 -23.99 11.63 -8.43
N ILE A 223 -24.73 11.80 -9.51
CA ILE A 223 -25.62 12.97 -9.69
C ILE A 223 -26.67 13.11 -8.57
N PRO A 224 -27.35 12.04 -8.09
CA PRO A 224 -28.27 12.18 -6.96
C PRO A 224 -27.58 12.73 -5.71
N THR A 225 -26.39 12.23 -5.40
CA THR A 225 -25.55 12.65 -4.28
C THR A 225 -25.15 14.13 -4.45
N TYR A 226 -24.62 14.51 -5.61
CA TYR A 226 -24.07 15.86 -5.85
C TYR A 226 -25.14 16.92 -5.91
N ARG A 227 -26.29 16.59 -6.47
CA ARG A 227 -27.45 17.50 -6.49
C ARG A 227 -27.82 17.94 -5.07
N ASP A 228 -27.92 16.98 -4.15
CA ASP A 228 -28.36 17.27 -2.78
C ASP A 228 -27.23 17.91 -1.96
N ALA A 229 -26.00 17.41 -2.11
CA ALA A 229 -24.81 17.97 -1.48
C ALA A 229 -24.54 19.43 -1.88
N TRP A 230 -24.48 19.73 -3.18
CA TRP A 230 -24.17 21.08 -3.66
C TRP A 230 -25.31 22.06 -3.40
N ARG A 231 -26.57 21.61 -3.38
CA ARG A 231 -27.68 22.46 -2.92
C ARG A 231 -27.52 22.88 -1.46
N ALA A 232 -27.16 21.94 -0.58
CA ALA A 232 -26.91 22.22 0.83
C ALA A 232 -25.67 23.12 1.02
N MET A 233 -24.57 22.84 0.32
CA MET A 233 -23.35 23.65 0.39
C MET A 233 -23.55 25.06 -0.15
N HIS A 234 -24.32 25.23 -1.23
CA HIS A 234 -24.63 26.54 -1.79
C HIS A 234 -25.37 27.43 -0.78
N ALA A 235 -26.28 26.85 0.03
CA ALA A 235 -27.01 27.59 1.05
C ALA A 235 -26.10 28.25 2.11
N VAL A 236 -24.93 27.67 2.36
CA VAL A 236 -23.91 28.19 3.29
C VAL A 236 -22.70 28.80 2.58
N ARG A 237 -22.75 28.96 1.25
CA ARG A 237 -21.66 29.47 0.39
C ARG A 237 -20.35 28.68 0.54
N ALA A 238 -20.46 27.38 0.83
CA ALA A 238 -19.30 26.49 0.83
C ALA A 238 -18.88 26.19 -0.61
N ARG A 239 -17.57 26.20 -0.88
CA ARG A 239 -17.01 25.92 -2.20
C ARG A 239 -16.91 24.42 -2.43
N SER A 240 -17.19 24.04 -3.67
CA SER A 240 -16.93 22.71 -4.21
C SER A 240 -15.97 22.83 -5.39
N GLU A 241 -15.09 21.84 -5.52
CA GLU A 241 -14.31 21.63 -6.73
C GLU A 241 -14.62 20.26 -7.29
N CYS A 242 -14.96 20.18 -8.57
CA CYS A 242 -15.43 18.98 -9.24
C CYS A 242 -14.40 18.52 -10.26
N ALA A 243 -13.68 17.45 -9.96
CA ALA A 243 -12.62 16.92 -10.81
C ALA A 243 -13.21 16.01 -11.91
N VAL A 244 -13.03 16.40 -13.16
CA VAL A 244 -13.61 15.75 -14.34
C VAL A 244 -12.51 15.33 -15.32
N ASP A 245 -12.72 14.20 -15.98
CA ASP A 245 -11.82 13.64 -16.99
C ASP A 245 -11.92 14.33 -18.36
N SER A 246 -13.02 15.03 -18.63
CA SER A 246 -13.24 15.69 -19.91
C SER A 246 -14.15 16.91 -19.82
N ASN A 247 -14.05 17.80 -20.81
CA ASN A 247 -15.02 18.90 -21.00
C ASN A 247 -16.44 18.38 -21.24
N GLN A 248 -16.59 17.17 -21.78
CA GLN A 248 -17.89 16.53 -21.99
C GLN A 248 -18.53 16.15 -20.65
N SER A 249 -17.79 15.50 -19.76
CA SER A 249 -18.24 15.16 -18.39
C SER A 249 -18.60 16.43 -17.61
N ALA A 250 -17.78 17.48 -17.72
CA ALA A 250 -18.08 18.79 -17.13
C ALA A 250 -19.40 19.37 -17.67
N ALA A 251 -19.60 19.35 -18.99
CA ALA A 251 -20.82 19.85 -19.62
C ALA A 251 -22.06 19.05 -19.19
N GLN A 252 -21.95 17.73 -19.10
CA GLN A 252 -23.02 16.86 -18.64
C GLN A 252 -23.43 17.17 -17.20
N ILE A 253 -22.48 17.21 -16.27
CA ILE A 253 -22.78 17.52 -14.86
C ILE A 253 -23.40 18.91 -14.73
N ARG A 254 -22.88 19.91 -15.46
CA ARG A 254 -23.47 21.26 -15.47
C ARG A 254 -24.93 21.22 -15.91
N ALA A 255 -25.23 20.52 -17.01
CA ALA A 255 -26.59 20.42 -17.52
C ALA A 255 -27.53 19.73 -16.52
N GLU A 256 -27.10 18.62 -15.93
CA GLU A 256 -27.91 17.85 -14.97
C GLU A 256 -28.17 18.65 -13.66
N MET A 257 -27.17 19.38 -13.17
CA MET A 257 -27.33 20.24 -11.99
C MET A 257 -28.27 21.43 -12.26
N VAL A 258 -28.11 22.10 -13.40
CA VAL A 258 -28.99 23.21 -13.81
C VAL A 258 -30.43 22.71 -14.00
N GLN A 259 -30.61 21.56 -14.64
CA GLN A 259 -31.93 20.93 -14.78
C GLN A 259 -32.56 20.58 -13.42
N ALA A 260 -31.74 20.19 -12.45
CA ALA A 260 -32.16 19.93 -11.07
C ALA A 260 -32.33 21.22 -10.22
N GLY A 261 -32.15 22.41 -10.79
CA GLY A 261 -32.26 23.69 -10.10
C GLY A 261 -31.17 23.94 -9.07
N VAL A 262 -29.98 23.36 -9.25
CA VAL A 262 -28.81 23.57 -8.39
C VAL A 262 -27.94 24.67 -9.00
N SER A 263 -27.68 25.74 -8.24
CA SER A 263 -26.74 26.79 -8.66
C SER A 263 -25.30 26.30 -8.54
N LEU A 264 -24.48 26.68 -9.52
CA LEU A 264 -23.06 26.33 -9.62
C LEU A 264 -22.13 27.50 -9.29
N ASP A 265 -22.63 28.60 -8.70
CA ASP A 265 -21.82 29.79 -8.41
C ASP A 265 -20.63 29.54 -7.46
N TYR A 266 -20.69 28.46 -6.69
CA TYR A 266 -19.61 28.02 -5.78
C TYR A 266 -19.03 26.65 -6.17
N VAL A 267 -19.20 26.24 -7.43
CA VAL A 267 -18.70 24.96 -7.95
C VAL A 267 -17.71 25.22 -9.08
N ASP A 268 -16.44 24.99 -8.79
CA ASP A 268 -15.37 25.02 -9.77
C ASP A 268 -15.18 23.64 -10.41
N PHE A 269 -14.68 23.59 -11.64
CA PHE A 269 -14.41 22.34 -12.34
C PHE A 269 -12.92 22.25 -12.67
N LEU A 270 -12.30 21.15 -12.26
CA LEU A 270 -10.90 20.84 -12.52
C LEU A 270 -10.82 19.77 -13.59
N LEU A 271 -10.18 20.06 -14.73
CA LEU A 271 -9.96 19.09 -15.79
C LEU A 271 -8.67 18.31 -15.52
N VAL A 272 -8.79 17.00 -15.34
CA VAL A 272 -7.70 16.12 -14.92
C VAL A 272 -8.04 14.66 -15.24
N ASP A 273 -7.06 13.88 -15.67
CA ASP A 273 -7.27 12.46 -15.97
C ASP A 273 -7.67 11.70 -14.70
N LEU A 274 -8.77 10.93 -14.77
CA LEU A 274 -9.36 10.15 -13.69
C LEU A 274 -9.93 8.84 -14.22
N GLU A 275 -10.00 7.82 -13.37
CA GLU A 275 -10.61 6.53 -13.67
C GLU A 275 -11.86 6.29 -12.86
N THR A 276 -11.93 6.78 -11.62
CA THR A 276 -13.08 6.54 -10.74
C THR A 276 -13.49 7.77 -9.93
N VAL A 277 -14.69 7.70 -9.36
CA VAL A 277 -15.28 8.80 -8.56
C VAL A 277 -14.79 8.84 -7.12
N TRP A 278 -13.97 7.87 -6.69
CA TRP A 278 -13.58 7.64 -5.29
C TRP A 278 -12.52 8.62 -4.80
N MET A 279 -12.82 9.91 -4.90
CA MET A 279 -11.94 11.02 -4.53
C MET A 279 -11.46 10.93 -3.08
N ARG A 280 -12.18 10.24 -2.20
CA ARG A 280 -11.72 9.96 -0.83
C ARG A 280 -10.48 9.08 -0.81
N ASP A 281 -10.39 8.12 -1.70
CA ASP A 281 -9.40 7.05 -1.63
C ASP A 281 -8.08 7.51 -2.24
N TYR A 282 -8.15 8.01 -3.47
CA TYR A 282 -6.98 8.46 -4.23
C TYR A 282 -6.72 9.96 -4.12
N GLY A 283 -7.68 10.74 -3.60
CA GLY A 283 -7.53 12.19 -3.53
C GLY A 283 -6.44 12.62 -2.55
N PRO A 284 -6.09 13.92 -2.57
CA PRO A 284 -4.99 14.44 -1.78
C PRO A 284 -5.39 14.45 -0.30
N ILE A 285 -4.83 13.55 0.49
CA ILE A 285 -4.79 13.74 1.94
C ILE A 285 -3.90 14.98 2.17
N ILE A 286 -4.47 16.03 2.75
CA ILE A 286 -3.77 17.31 2.94
C ILE A 286 -3.28 17.44 4.37
N THR A 287 -1.98 17.64 4.53
CA THR A 287 -1.32 18.02 5.78
C THR A 287 -0.89 19.48 5.73
N LYS A 288 -0.44 20.00 6.86
CA LYS A 288 0.21 21.31 6.95
C LYS A 288 1.58 21.17 7.59
N ASP A 289 2.53 21.95 7.10
CA ASP A 289 3.76 22.20 7.82
C ASP A 289 3.43 22.98 9.11
N ALA A 290 3.87 22.48 10.26
CA ALA A 290 3.55 23.04 11.56
C ALA A 290 4.27 24.38 11.82
N ALA A 291 5.39 24.63 11.13
CA ALA A 291 6.17 25.86 11.29
C ALA A 291 5.65 26.98 10.37
N THR A 292 5.29 26.66 9.13
CA THR A 292 4.86 27.65 8.13
C THR A 292 3.34 27.74 7.97
N GLY A 293 2.60 26.68 8.33
CA GLY A 293 1.17 26.55 8.07
C GLY A 293 0.85 26.22 6.61
N GLU A 294 1.86 26.05 5.75
CA GLU A 294 1.67 25.77 4.33
C GLU A 294 1.11 24.36 4.12
N ARG A 295 0.16 24.24 3.18
CA ARG A 295 -0.46 22.97 2.84
C ARG A 295 0.51 22.09 2.05
N GLN A 296 0.41 20.80 2.31
CA GLN A 296 1.18 19.77 1.64
C GLN A 296 0.26 18.61 1.30
N ILE A 297 0.58 17.89 0.23
CA ILE A 297 -0.21 16.77 -0.26
C ILE A 297 0.53 15.48 0.00
N VAL A 298 -0.14 14.56 0.68
CA VAL A 298 0.33 13.19 0.86
C VAL A 298 0.01 12.40 -0.40
N ASP A 299 1.02 11.72 -0.94
CA ASP A 299 0.94 10.87 -2.13
C ASP A 299 1.20 9.41 -1.70
N PRO A 300 0.15 8.64 -1.33
CA PRO A 300 0.23 7.21 -1.13
C PRO A 300 0.31 6.44 -2.46
N GLN A 301 0.56 5.12 -2.39
CA GLN A 301 0.36 4.25 -3.53
C GLN A 301 -1.11 3.80 -3.59
N TYR A 302 -1.82 4.18 -4.64
CA TYR A 302 -3.15 3.69 -4.97
C TYR A 302 -3.09 2.47 -5.91
N TYR A 303 -4.23 1.86 -6.21
CA TYR A 303 -4.31 0.58 -6.94
C TYR A 303 -3.48 0.58 -8.23
N PRO A 304 -2.64 -0.46 -8.48
CA PRO A 304 -1.83 -0.56 -9.70
C PRO A 304 -2.65 -0.54 -11.00
N GLY A 305 -3.93 -0.92 -10.93
CA GLY A 305 -4.87 -0.88 -12.05
C GLY A 305 -5.60 0.45 -12.24
N ARG A 306 -5.28 1.48 -11.44
CA ARG A 306 -5.83 2.83 -11.52
C ARG A 306 -4.73 3.91 -11.56
N PRO A 307 -3.86 3.91 -12.58
CA PRO A 307 -2.73 4.81 -12.67
C PRO A 307 -3.06 6.31 -12.79
N TYR A 308 -4.25 6.71 -13.22
CA TYR A 308 -4.65 8.12 -13.29
C TYR A 308 -5.16 8.61 -11.94
N ASP A 309 -5.98 7.80 -11.26
CA ASP A 309 -6.37 8.05 -9.88
C ASP A 309 -5.12 8.14 -8.97
N ASP A 310 -4.17 7.20 -9.09
CA ASP A 310 -2.89 7.21 -8.35
C ASP A 310 -2.01 8.45 -8.65
N ARG A 311 -2.17 9.07 -9.82
CA ARG A 311 -1.43 10.30 -10.18
C ARG A 311 -2.14 11.57 -9.72
N PHE A 312 -3.41 11.49 -9.32
CA PHE A 312 -4.20 12.66 -9.00
C PHE A 312 -3.57 13.54 -7.91
N PRO A 313 -3.09 13.02 -6.75
CA PRO A 313 -2.43 13.85 -5.74
C PRO A 313 -1.23 14.63 -6.31
N ARG A 314 -0.50 14.04 -7.24
CA ARG A 314 0.67 14.65 -7.89
C ARG A 314 0.26 15.79 -8.83
N ALA A 315 -0.78 15.57 -9.62
CA ALA A 315 -1.33 16.59 -10.51
C ALA A 315 -1.93 17.75 -9.72
N TYR A 316 -2.70 17.45 -8.67
CA TYR A 316 -3.30 18.46 -7.80
C TYR A 316 -2.25 19.30 -7.07
N ALA A 317 -1.17 18.67 -6.58
CA ALA A 317 -0.05 19.39 -5.97
C ALA A 317 0.61 20.39 -6.93
N ALA A 318 0.84 19.97 -8.16
CA ALA A 318 1.45 20.81 -9.19
C ALA A 318 0.56 22.00 -9.55
N ASP A 319 -0.75 21.77 -9.70
CA ASP A 319 -1.74 22.82 -10.01
C ASP A 319 -1.87 23.84 -8.87
N ARG A 320 -1.78 23.39 -7.61
CA ARG A 320 -1.85 24.26 -6.43
C ARG A 320 -0.52 24.90 -6.01
N GLY A 321 0.60 24.41 -6.54
CA GLY A 321 1.94 24.79 -6.09
C GLY A 321 2.25 24.33 -4.66
N TRP A 322 1.66 23.22 -4.21
CA TRP A 322 1.86 22.67 -2.86
C TRP A 322 2.96 21.62 -2.84
N ALA A 323 3.69 21.56 -1.72
CA ALA A 323 4.71 20.53 -1.55
C ALA A 323 4.06 19.15 -1.38
N ARG A 324 4.84 18.10 -1.65
CA ARG A 324 4.39 16.71 -1.57
C ARG A 324 5.13 15.93 -0.49
N VAL A 325 4.38 15.06 0.18
CA VAL A 325 4.86 14.09 1.16
C VAL A 325 4.63 12.70 0.57
N SER A 326 5.69 11.95 0.31
CA SER A 326 5.55 10.57 -0.16
C SER A 326 5.24 9.64 1.01
N LEU A 327 4.12 8.92 0.90
CA LEU A 327 3.71 7.87 1.83
C LEU A 327 3.89 6.52 1.14
N ASN A 328 4.89 5.74 1.54
CA ASN A 328 5.26 4.50 0.86
C ASN A 328 4.42 3.30 1.37
N LEU A 329 3.11 3.47 1.31
CA LEU A 329 2.10 2.49 1.68
C LEU A 329 1.08 2.37 0.54
N SER A 330 0.63 1.15 0.27
CA SER A 330 -0.62 0.91 -0.43
C SER A 330 -1.75 1.38 0.48
N PHE A 331 -2.40 2.50 0.14
CA PHE A 331 -3.28 3.18 1.08
C PHE A 331 -4.37 3.99 0.41
N GLU A 332 -5.51 4.12 1.11
CA GLU A 332 -6.72 4.77 0.66
C GLU A 332 -7.20 5.74 1.74
N GLY A 333 -7.53 6.98 1.38
CA GLY A 333 -7.91 8.01 2.33
C GLY A 333 -9.20 7.73 3.12
N GLY A 334 -10.10 6.86 2.66
CA GLY A 334 -11.26 6.40 3.44
C GLY A 334 -10.89 5.65 4.71
N ASN A 335 -9.65 5.15 4.77
CA ASN A 335 -9.08 4.52 5.95
C ASN A 335 -8.23 5.47 6.80
N PHE A 336 -8.16 6.77 6.48
CA PHE A 336 -7.40 7.77 7.22
C PHE A 336 -8.30 8.61 8.14
N VAL A 337 -8.24 8.35 9.44
CA VAL A 337 -8.91 9.18 10.45
C VAL A 337 -7.84 9.80 11.36
N THR A 338 -7.96 11.09 11.67
CA THR A 338 -7.01 11.81 12.53
C THR A 338 -7.72 12.66 13.57
N ASP A 339 -7.13 12.78 14.76
CA ASP A 339 -7.59 13.68 15.82
C ASP A 339 -6.96 15.08 15.75
N GLY A 340 -6.11 15.32 14.75
CA GLY A 340 -5.37 16.59 14.55
C GLY A 340 -4.30 16.87 15.62
N ARG A 341 -4.09 15.95 16.56
CA ARG A 341 -3.21 16.07 17.73
C ARG A 341 -2.14 14.97 17.77
N GLY A 342 -1.98 14.26 16.65
CA GLY A 342 -0.94 13.25 16.43
C GLY A 342 -1.43 11.80 16.51
N THR A 343 -2.72 11.56 16.73
CA THR A 343 -3.29 10.22 16.63
C THR A 343 -3.87 9.99 15.24
N VAL A 344 -3.31 9.02 14.52
CA VAL A 344 -3.91 8.46 13.31
C VAL A 344 -4.62 7.16 13.66
N MET A 345 -5.86 7.02 13.20
CA MET A 345 -6.74 5.90 13.42
C MET A 345 -7.07 5.28 12.07
N VAL A 346 -6.75 4.00 11.93
CA VAL A 346 -6.88 3.23 10.69
C VAL A 346 -7.49 1.87 11.04
N SER A 347 -8.04 1.16 10.06
CA SER A 347 -8.35 -0.26 10.25
C SER A 347 -7.10 -1.13 10.07
N LYS A 348 -7.17 -2.37 10.53
CA LYS A 348 -6.16 -3.41 10.25
C LYS A 348 -6.06 -3.77 8.77
N GLY A 349 -6.99 -3.33 7.93
CA GLY A 349 -6.89 -3.45 6.47
C GLY A 349 -5.61 -2.85 5.90
N VAL A 350 -5.09 -1.76 6.49
CA VAL A 350 -3.78 -1.18 6.10
C VAL A 350 -2.66 -2.22 6.21
N GLN A 351 -2.69 -3.07 7.24
CA GLN A 351 -1.69 -4.13 7.42
C GLN A 351 -1.85 -5.24 6.39
N TRP A 352 -3.08 -5.53 5.95
CA TRP A 352 -3.36 -6.55 4.93
C TRP A 352 -2.87 -6.12 3.55
N PHE A 353 -3.14 -4.87 3.15
CA PHE A 353 -2.66 -4.31 1.89
C PHE A 353 -1.16 -4.02 1.87
N ASN A 354 -0.54 -3.96 3.05
CA ASN A 354 0.91 -3.77 3.23
C ASN A 354 1.55 -4.98 3.93
N ARG A 355 1.12 -6.21 3.63
CA ARG A 355 1.57 -7.44 4.31
C ARG A 355 3.09 -7.69 4.28
N SER A 356 3.81 -7.05 3.36
CA SER A 356 5.28 -7.09 3.26
C SER A 356 5.98 -6.09 4.18
N ARG A 357 5.22 -5.21 4.85
CA ARG A 357 5.72 -4.19 5.77
C ARG A 357 5.41 -4.60 7.21
N SER A 358 6.34 -4.36 8.13
CA SER A 358 6.05 -4.52 9.56
C SER A 358 5.10 -3.42 10.05
N VAL A 359 4.38 -3.67 11.14
CA VAL A 359 3.53 -2.64 11.78
C VAL A 359 4.34 -1.38 12.09
N SER A 360 5.57 -1.53 12.60
CA SER A 360 6.46 -0.40 12.86
C SER A 360 6.83 0.40 11.60
N TYR A 361 6.87 -0.24 10.43
CA TYR A 361 7.09 0.46 9.17
C TYR A 361 5.88 1.33 8.82
N ILE A 362 4.68 0.76 8.94
CA ILE A 362 3.42 1.48 8.73
C ILE A 362 3.32 2.68 9.67
N GLU A 363 3.65 2.50 10.94
CA GLU A 363 3.69 3.58 11.94
C GLU A 363 4.66 4.70 11.56
N ARG A 364 5.90 4.35 11.16
CA ARG A 364 6.90 5.34 10.68
C ARG A 364 6.49 6.07 9.42
N GLU A 365 5.74 5.43 8.52
CA GLU A 365 5.20 6.13 7.36
C GLU A 365 4.16 7.17 7.79
N PHE A 366 3.30 6.85 8.77
CA PHE A 366 2.35 7.82 9.32
C PHE A 366 3.00 8.96 10.12
N GLU A 367 4.21 8.79 10.65
CA GLU A 367 4.98 9.89 11.27
C GLU A 367 5.24 11.03 10.26
N LYS A 368 5.37 10.71 8.96
CA LYS A 368 5.55 11.72 7.90
C LYS A 368 4.36 12.66 7.76
N VAL A 369 3.17 12.22 8.18
CA VAL A 369 1.93 13.00 8.12
C VAL A 369 1.50 13.51 9.51
N GLY A 370 2.43 13.53 10.46
CA GLY A 370 2.22 14.10 11.79
C GLY A 370 1.73 13.13 12.85
N ALA A 371 1.70 11.82 12.58
CA ALA A 371 1.34 10.84 13.60
C ALA A 371 2.47 10.65 14.62
N ASN A 372 2.14 10.67 15.91
CA ASN A 372 2.98 10.16 17.00
C ASN A 372 2.39 8.90 17.63
N ARG A 373 1.15 8.57 17.26
CA ARG A 373 0.42 7.37 17.67
C ARG A 373 -0.44 6.89 16.52
N VAL A 374 -0.35 5.60 16.20
CA VAL A 374 -1.26 4.93 15.27
C VAL A 374 -2.13 3.93 16.04
N VAL A 375 -3.42 3.93 15.77
CA VAL A 375 -4.38 3.02 16.39
C VAL A 375 -5.07 2.19 15.31
N PHE A 376 -4.99 0.87 15.44
CA PHE A 376 -5.58 -0.07 14.50
C PHE A 376 -6.90 -0.64 15.03
N PHE A 377 -7.98 -0.41 14.29
CA PHE A 377 -9.31 -0.97 14.53
C PHE A 377 -9.56 -2.21 13.67
N GLU A 378 -10.45 -3.10 14.10
CA GLU A 378 -10.92 -4.18 13.22
C GLU A 378 -11.82 -3.57 12.12
N PRO A 379 -11.63 -3.93 10.84
CA PRO A 379 -12.54 -3.54 9.78
C PRO A 379 -13.85 -4.34 9.84
N LEU A 380 -14.88 -3.86 9.15
CA LEU A 380 -16.13 -4.60 8.96
C LEU A 380 -15.88 -5.97 8.28
N VAL A 381 -16.68 -6.97 8.63
CA VAL A 381 -16.55 -8.34 8.14
C VAL A 381 -17.11 -8.45 6.72
N ASP A 382 -16.33 -9.01 5.78
CA ASP A 382 -16.67 -9.14 4.35
C ASP A 382 -17.00 -7.82 3.65
N GLU A 383 -16.58 -6.69 4.22
CA GLU A 383 -16.68 -5.37 3.62
C GLU A 383 -15.40 -5.13 2.82
N GLY A 384 -15.54 -4.94 1.50
CA GLY A 384 -14.43 -5.04 0.56
C GLY A 384 -13.38 -3.95 0.67
N THR A 385 -13.71 -2.78 1.22
CA THR A 385 -12.78 -1.64 1.34
C THR A 385 -11.94 -1.74 2.60
N THR A 386 -12.48 -2.32 3.68
CA THR A 386 -11.91 -2.34 5.03
C THR A 386 -11.85 -0.97 5.71
N HIS A 387 -12.54 0.05 5.20
CA HIS A 387 -12.34 1.44 5.60
C HIS A 387 -12.98 1.80 6.95
N MET A 388 -12.34 2.76 7.63
CA MET A 388 -12.85 3.34 8.88
C MET A 388 -14.11 4.18 8.68
N ASP A 389 -14.18 4.93 7.58
CA ASP A 389 -15.29 5.85 7.30
C ASP A 389 -16.64 5.13 7.04
N MET A 390 -16.59 3.83 6.73
CA MET A 390 -17.76 2.98 6.57
C MET A 390 -18.50 2.70 7.87
N PHE A 391 -17.84 2.82 9.03
CA PHE A 391 -18.46 2.55 10.33
C PHE A 391 -18.13 3.54 11.44
N SER A 392 -17.28 4.53 11.19
CA SER A 392 -16.90 5.53 12.20
C SER A 392 -16.58 6.90 11.62
N ARG A 393 -16.64 7.93 12.47
CA ARG A 393 -16.26 9.30 12.14
C ARG A 393 -15.88 10.08 13.39
N ILE A 394 -14.85 10.93 13.32
CA ILE A 394 -14.61 11.96 14.34
C ILE A 394 -15.52 13.15 14.05
N MET A 395 -16.36 13.48 15.02
CA MET A 395 -17.35 14.53 14.90
C MET A 395 -16.78 15.86 15.36
N ASP A 396 -16.00 15.88 16.44
CA ASP A 396 -15.34 17.06 16.97
C ASP A 396 -14.11 16.64 17.78
N ASP A 397 -13.53 17.52 18.59
CA ASP A 397 -12.31 17.25 19.35
C ASP A 397 -12.46 16.14 20.40
N ASP A 398 -13.68 15.83 20.85
CA ASP A 398 -13.94 14.86 21.90
C ASP A 398 -15.05 13.85 21.59
N THR A 399 -15.67 13.92 20.41
CA THR A 399 -16.80 13.08 20.04
C THR A 399 -16.52 12.25 18.79
N ALA A 400 -16.81 10.96 18.88
CA ALA A 400 -16.81 10.03 17.76
C ALA A 400 -18.21 9.47 17.50
N LEU A 401 -18.57 9.29 16.24
CA LEU A 401 -19.76 8.59 15.81
C LEU A 401 -19.37 7.19 15.34
N VAL A 402 -20.08 6.16 15.82
CA VAL A 402 -19.84 4.77 15.42
C VAL A 402 -21.15 4.08 15.07
N SER A 403 -21.16 3.37 13.94
CA SER A 403 -22.31 2.59 13.47
C SER A 403 -22.78 1.57 14.53
N ARG A 404 -24.06 1.22 14.48
CA ARG A 404 -24.68 0.22 15.35
C ARG A 404 -25.51 -0.73 14.50
N TYR A 405 -25.24 -2.01 14.68
CA TYR A 405 -25.99 -3.11 14.07
C TYR A 405 -26.78 -3.84 15.15
N PRO A 406 -27.91 -4.49 14.78
CA PRO A 406 -28.68 -5.28 15.74
C PRO A 406 -27.85 -6.45 16.29
N ALA A 407 -28.16 -6.86 17.52
CA ALA A 407 -27.50 -7.99 18.16
C ALA A 407 -27.62 -9.26 17.29
N GLY A 408 -26.53 -10.02 17.16
CA GLY A 408 -26.44 -11.21 16.31
C GLY A 408 -26.06 -10.93 14.86
N HIS A 409 -26.04 -9.68 14.40
CA HIS A 409 -25.48 -9.32 13.09
C HIS A 409 -23.95 -9.44 13.09
N LYS A 410 -23.34 -9.90 11.99
CA LYS A 410 -21.87 -10.12 11.93
C LYS A 410 -21.04 -8.86 12.21
N GLN A 411 -21.57 -7.69 11.81
CA GLN A 411 -20.94 -6.38 12.05
C GLN A 411 -21.09 -5.85 13.48
N ALA A 412 -21.99 -6.41 14.29
CA ALA A 412 -22.30 -5.86 15.61
C ALA A 412 -21.06 -5.86 16.53
N ALA A 413 -20.32 -6.97 16.56
CA ALA A 413 -19.13 -7.11 17.41
C ALA A 413 -18.03 -6.12 17.02
N VAL A 414 -17.76 -5.96 15.71
CA VAL A 414 -16.76 -5.02 15.20
C VAL A 414 -17.13 -3.58 15.57
N CYS A 415 -18.37 -3.17 15.32
CA CYS A 415 -18.84 -1.83 15.64
C CYS A 415 -18.87 -1.54 17.15
N ASP A 416 -19.21 -2.53 17.99
CA ASP A 416 -19.18 -2.37 19.45
C ASP A 416 -17.74 -2.31 19.99
N GLN A 417 -16.82 -3.09 19.41
CA GLN A 417 -15.40 -3.01 19.72
C GLN A 417 -14.81 -1.65 19.30
N ALA A 418 -15.19 -1.13 18.13
CA ALA A 418 -14.79 0.20 17.70
C ALA A 418 -15.31 1.29 18.65
N ALA A 419 -16.58 1.20 19.06
CA ALA A 419 -17.15 2.10 20.06
C ALA A 419 -16.41 2.03 21.41
N ALA A 420 -15.97 0.85 21.85
CA ALA A 420 -15.15 0.71 23.05
C ALA A 420 -13.73 1.29 22.85
N GLY A 421 -13.15 1.10 21.66
CA GLY A 421 -11.85 1.67 21.27
C GLY A 421 -11.84 3.20 21.29
N PHE A 422 -12.84 3.86 20.68
CA PHE A 422 -12.94 5.32 20.76
C PHE A 422 -13.12 5.82 22.20
N ARG A 423 -13.92 5.13 23.04
CA ARG A 423 -14.04 5.49 24.46
C ARG A 423 -12.72 5.36 25.22
N SER A 424 -11.91 4.35 24.94
CA SER A 424 -10.61 4.18 25.59
C SER A 424 -9.58 5.22 25.15
N LEU A 425 -9.78 5.82 23.97
CA LEU A 425 -9.04 6.99 23.50
C LEU A 425 -9.56 8.32 24.09
N GLY A 426 -10.63 8.28 24.89
CA GLY A 426 -11.19 9.46 25.56
C GLY A 426 -12.37 10.12 24.85
N TYR A 427 -12.85 9.54 23.75
CA TYR A 427 -13.99 10.09 23.02
C TYR A 427 -15.33 9.76 23.69
N ARG A 428 -16.23 10.74 23.72
CA ARG A 428 -17.66 10.51 23.83
C ARG A 428 -18.15 9.82 22.55
N VAL A 429 -18.76 8.64 22.69
CA VAL A 429 -19.21 7.87 21.52
C VAL A 429 -20.71 7.98 21.32
N LEU A 430 -21.09 8.61 20.21
CA LEU A 430 -22.44 8.58 19.64
C LEU A 430 -22.62 7.31 18.80
N ARG A 431 -23.85 6.79 18.77
CA ARG A 431 -24.20 5.59 18.01
C ARG A 431 -25.32 5.90 17.02
N VAL A 432 -25.16 5.44 15.78
CA VAL A 432 -26.18 5.55 14.71
C VAL A 432 -26.50 4.18 14.14
N ASP A 433 -27.78 3.86 13.98
CA ASP A 433 -28.18 2.55 13.45
C ASP A 433 -27.90 2.46 11.95
N ALA A 434 -27.15 1.44 11.53
CA ALA A 434 -26.85 1.21 10.12
C ALA A 434 -28.10 0.81 9.33
N ASP A 435 -28.14 1.12 8.03
CA ASP A 435 -29.14 0.62 7.09
C ASP A 435 -28.62 -0.60 6.32
N TYR A 436 -28.74 -1.78 6.93
CA TYR A 436 -28.25 -3.04 6.37
C TYR A 436 -29.05 -3.58 5.16
N ARG A 437 -29.89 -2.76 4.49
CA ARG A 437 -30.64 -3.15 3.27
C ARG A 437 -29.83 -3.05 1.97
N TYR A 438 -28.61 -2.52 2.04
CA TYR A 438 -27.73 -2.29 0.89
C TYR A 438 -26.47 -3.14 1.05
N ASP A 439 -26.62 -4.45 0.82
CA ASP A 439 -25.56 -5.45 1.04
C ASP A 439 -24.92 -5.35 2.44
N GLU A 440 -25.73 -4.96 3.43
CA GLU A 440 -25.33 -4.72 4.83
C GLU A 440 -24.52 -3.44 5.10
N TYR A 441 -24.19 -2.63 4.09
CA TYR A 441 -23.24 -1.51 4.21
C TYR A 441 -23.85 -0.11 4.16
N GLY A 442 -25.18 0.03 4.12
CA GLY A 442 -25.82 1.35 4.25
C GLY A 442 -25.40 2.04 5.54
N THR A 443 -24.66 3.15 5.41
CA THR A 443 -23.91 3.77 6.48
C THR A 443 -24.19 5.27 6.58
N TYR A 444 -24.46 5.71 7.80
CA TYR A 444 -24.64 7.13 8.09
C TYR A 444 -23.34 7.82 8.52
N THR A 445 -22.27 7.06 8.83
CA THR A 445 -20.97 7.63 9.23
C THR A 445 -20.17 8.17 8.05
N ASN A 446 -20.46 7.68 6.84
CA ASN A 446 -19.83 8.09 5.58
C ASN A 446 -20.39 9.44 5.08
N SER A 447 -20.44 10.42 6.00
CA SER A 447 -20.90 11.79 5.81
C SER A 447 -19.74 12.75 5.53
N VAL A 448 -20.03 13.93 4.99
CA VAL A 448 -19.04 15.01 4.83
C VAL A 448 -19.33 16.13 5.82
N LEU A 449 -18.29 16.65 6.49
CA LEU A 449 -18.38 17.82 7.36
C LEU A 449 -17.71 19.02 6.68
N ILE A 450 -18.35 20.18 6.73
CA ILE A 450 -17.75 21.43 6.28
C ILE A 450 -18.32 22.61 7.07
N ASN A 451 -17.48 23.26 7.88
CA ASN A 451 -17.79 24.54 8.55
C ASN A 451 -19.15 24.54 9.29
N GLY A 452 -19.46 23.46 10.02
CA GLY A 452 -20.72 23.29 10.77
C GLY A 452 -21.88 22.66 9.99
N LEU A 453 -21.75 22.46 8.68
CA LEU A 453 -22.68 21.67 7.86
C LEU A 453 -22.27 20.19 7.88
N ALA A 454 -23.25 19.29 8.00
CA ALA A 454 -23.06 17.86 7.81
C ALA A 454 -23.92 17.33 6.66
N LEU A 455 -23.28 16.76 5.64
CA LEU A 455 -23.92 16.09 4.52
C LEU A 455 -24.03 14.61 4.82
N VAL A 456 -25.21 14.18 5.27
CA VAL A 456 -25.43 12.83 5.81
C VAL A 456 -26.06 11.93 4.73
N PRO A 457 -25.48 10.75 4.43
CA PRO A 457 -26.07 9.80 3.50
C PRO A 457 -27.50 9.44 3.89
N ASN A 458 -28.37 9.35 2.90
CA ASN A 458 -29.80 9.14 3.09
C ASN A 458 -30.28 7.99 2.22
N TYR A 459 -31.08 7.10 2.81
CA TYR A 459 -31.49 5.84 2.19
C TYR A 459 -33.01 5.69 2.09
N SER A 460 -33.53 4.49 1.82
CA SER A 460 -34.97 4.25 1.72
C SER A 460 -35.69 4.22 3.08
N ASP A 461 -34.99 4.06 4.21
CA ASP A 461 -35.59 4.00 5.54
C ASP A 461 -35.76 5.37 6.18
N GLY A 462 -36.91 6.00 5.94
CA GLY A 462 -37.21 7.32 6.49
C GLY A 462 -37.10 7.43 8.02
N THR A 463 -37.27 6.35 8.77
CA THR A 463 -37.15 6.37 10.23
C THR A 463 -35.68 6.40 10.65
N LYS A 464 -34.84 5.50 10.10
CA LYS A 464 -33.40 5.52 10.36
C LYS A 464 -32.75 6.82 9.87
N ASN A 465 -33.17 7.31 8.71
CA ASN A 465 -32.70 8.58 8.15
C ASN A 465 -32.96 9.77 9.10
N ARG A 466 -34.18 9.88 9.65
CA ARG A 466 -34.50 10.95 10.62
C ARG A 466 -33.70 10.81 11.90
N ALA A 467 -33.52 9.58 12.39
CA ALA A 467 -32.72 9.32 13.59
C ALA A 467 -31.25 9.68 13.36
N ALA A 468 -30.68 9.30 12.22
CA ALA A 468 -29.31 9.64 11.85
C ALA A 468 -29.11 11.16 11.79
N LEU A 469 -29.95 11.90 11.07
CA LEU A 469 -29.89 13.36 11.03
C LEU A 469 -29.99 13.99 12.43
N GLN A 470 -30.81 13.42 13.33
CA GLN A 470 -30.92 13.92 14.69
C GLN A 470 -29.62 13.73 15.48
N VAL A 471 -28.92 12.61 15.33
CA VAL A 471 -27.62 12.38 15.99
C VAL A 471 -26.60 13.45 15.58
N TYR A 472 -26.56 13.85 14.30
CA TYR A 472 -25.68 14.92 13.83
C TYR A 472 -26.09 16.29 14.39
N ARG A 473 -27.39 16.59 14.47
CA ARG A 473 -27.90 17.84 15.07
C ARG A 473 -27.59 17.93 16.56
N ASP A 474 -27.72 16.82 17.27
CA ASP A 474 -27.38 16.73 18.69
C ASP A 474 -25.86 16.90 18.92
N ALA A 475 -25.04 16.60 17.91
CA ALA A 475 -23.61 16.89 17.87
C ALA A 475 -23.28 18.34 17.42
N GLY A 476 -24.29 19.19 17.18
CA GLY A 476 -24.09 20.60 16.86
C GLY A 476 -24.01 20.94 15.37
N TYR A 477 -24.25 19.98 14.48
CA TYR A 477 -24.21 20.19 13.04
C TYR A 477 -25.56 20.63 12.46
N ASP A 478 -25.52 21.49 11.43
CA ASP A 478 -26.62 21.61 10.49
C ASP A 478 -26.63 20.37 9.58
N ALA A 479 -27.45 19.38 9.93
CA ALA A 479 -27.49 18.10 9.23
C ALA A 479 -28.46 18.11 8.04
N GLN A 480 -27.91 17.96 6.84
CA GLN A 480 -28.62 17.91 5.57
C GLN A 480 -28.55 16.50 4.94
N PRO A 481 -29.67 15.93 4.50
CA PRO A 481 -29.68 14.63 3.85
C PRO A 481 -29.12 14.68 2.44
N VAL A 482 -28.36 13.66 2.05
CA VAL A 482 -27.85 13.47 0.69
C VAL A 482 -28.26 12.09 0.17
N ASP A 483 -28.95 12.02 -0.96
CA ASP A 483 -29.38 10.74 -1.54
C ASP A 483 -28.17 9.85 -1.91
N ALA A 484 -27.97 8.78 -1.15
CA ALA A 484 -26.86 7.84 -1.34
C ALA A 484 -27.33 6.46 -1.85
N ARG A 485 -28.61 6.31 -2.23
CA ARG A 485 -29.22 5.00 -2.57
C ARG A 485 -28.63 4.35 -3.81
N LEU A 486 -28.12 5.15 -4.75
CA LEU A 486 -27.47 4.66 -5.96
C LEU A 486 -26.02 4.30 -5.67
N ILE A 487 -25.26 5.25 -5.12
CA ILE A 487 -23.82 5.07 -4.92
C ILE A 487 -23.47 3.97 -3.93
N ILE A 488 -24.31 3.72 -2.92
CA ILE A 488 -24.06 2.65 -1.93
C ILE A 488 -24.07 1.24 -2.54
N ARG A 489 -24.69 1.07 -3.71
CA ARG A 489 -24.64 -0.19 -4.47
C ARG A 489 -23.27 -0.47 -5.08
N TYR A 490 -22.37 0.50 -5.02
CA TYR A 490 -20.97 0.43 -5.43
C TYR A 490 -20.03 0.51 -4.23
N SER A 491 -20.55 0.18 -3.03
CA SER A 491 -19.79 0.08 -1.77
C SER A 491 -19.19 1.40 -1.26
N GLY A 492 -19.78 2.54 -1.60
CA GLY A 492 -19.39 3.84 -1.04
C GLY A 492 -20.56 4.80 -0.89
N ALA A 493 -20.39 5.87 -0.11
CA ALA A 493 -21.41 6.91 0.03
C ALA A 493 -20.83 8.32 -0.15
N THR A 494 -21.44 9.33 0.48
CA THR A 494 -21.11 10.74 0.26
C THR A 494 -19.65 11.05 0.59
N HIS A 495 -19.08 10.46 1.63
CA HIS A 495 -17.69 10.68 2.01
C HIS A 495 -16.72 10.08 0.99
N CYS A 496 -16.97 8.86 0.50
CA CYS A 496 -16.13 8.13 -0.44
C CYS A 496 -15.84 8.88 -1.75
N VAL A 497 -16.72 9.79 -2.16
CA VAL A 497 -16.59 10.58 -3.40
C VAL A 497 -16.10 12.00 -3.17
N SER A 498 -15.62 12.29 -1.97
CA SER A 498 -15.23 13.63 -1.56
C SER A 498 -13.89 13.64 -0.82
N MET A 499 -13.18 14.77 -0.89
CA MET A 499 -11.99 15.05 -0.09
C MET A 499 -12.04 16.49 0.41
N GLN A 500 -11.82 16.70 1.70
CA GLN A 500 -11.77 18.05 2.26
C GLN A 500 -10.45 18.75 1.94
N VAL A 501 -10.52 20.06 1.69
CA VAL A 501 -9.34 20.92 1.58
C VAL A 501 -9.36 21.89 2.78
N PRO A 502 -8.47 21.72 3.78
CA PRO A 502 -8.46 22.55 4.97
C PRO A 502 -7.99 23.96 4.67
N ARG A 503 -8.48 24.97 5.41
CA ARG A 503 -8.06 26.38 5.24
C ARG A 503 -6.62 26.64 5.63
#